data_AF-A0A1Q8AE99-F1
#
_entry.id   AF-A0A1Q8AE99-F1
#
_cell.length_a   1.000
_cell.length_b   1.000
_cell.length_c   1.000
_cell.angle_alpha   90.00
_cell.angle_beta   90.00
_cell.angle_gamma   90.00
#
_symmetry.space_group_name_H-M   'P 1'
#
loop_
_entity.id
_entity.type
_entity.pdbx_description
1 polymer ?
#
loop_
_entity_poly.entity_id
_entity_poly.type
_entity_poly.pdbx_seq_one_letter_code
_entity_poly.pdbx_strand_id
1 'polypeptide(L)'
;MKSVTTGRFYPSGLRGWLPLLLESLMVKRLGAIPGIARIQLADLRLAWLMTRLLQHVYMGRRVALTVVQREMVATVVNGLIGGAP
;
A
#
# COMPACT_ATOMS: atom_id res chain seq x y z
N MET A 1 19.28 25.19 -9.80
CA MET A 1 18.15 24.38 -9.29
C MET A 1 18.02 23.13 -10.14
N LYS A 2 18.45 21.97 -9.62
CA LYS A 2 18.28 20.68 -10.32
C LYS A 2 16.84 20.23 -10.09
N SER A 3 16.02 20.30 -11.14
CA SER A 3 14.67 19.76 -11.16
C SER A 3 14.76 18.25 -10.97
N VAL A 4 14.36 17.78 -9.78
CA VAL A 4 14.22 16.37 -9.47
C VAL A 4 13.03 15.87 -10.28
N THR A 5 13.34 15.24 -11.40
CA THR A 5 12.39 14.49 -12.23
C THR A 5 12.07 13.18 -11.50
N THR A 6 11.34 13.27 -10.40
CA THR A 6 10.92 12.10 -9.62
C THR A 6 9.81 11.38 -10.39
N GLY A 7 10.17 10.27 -11.03
CA GLY A 7 9.26 9.13 -11.19
C GLY A 7 8.19 9.24 -12.27
N ARG A 8 8.57 9.49 -13.52
CA ARG A 8 7.73 9.16 -14.69
C ARG A 8 7.95 7.71 -15.14
N PHE A 9 8.08 6.77 -14.20
CA PHE A 9 8.58 5.42 -14.51
C PHE A 9 7.51 4.35 -14.82
N TYR A 10 6.22 4.65 -14.72
CA TYR A 10 5.17 3.87 -15.38
C TYR A 10 4.01 4.80 -15.74
N PRO A 11 3.53 4.84 -17.00
CA PRO A 11 2.26 5.48 -17.28
C PRO A 11 1.20 4.77 -16.44
N SER A 12 0.21 5.50 -15.93
CA SER A 12 -1.00 4.90 -15.36
C SER A 12 -1.74 4.15 -16.48
N GLY A 13 -1.23 2.98 -16.86
CA GLY A 13 -1.89 2.02 -17.75
C GLY A 13 -3.16 1.43 -17.13
N LEU A 14 -3.70 2.09 -16.10
CA LEU A 14 -4.92 1.80 -15.39
C LEU A 14 -6.09 2.10 -16.33
N ARG A 15 -6.57 1.06 -17.00
CA ARG A 15 -7.82 1.13 -17.76
C ARG A 15 -8.99 0.99 -16.81
N GLY A 16 -9.76 2.06 -16.63
CA GLY A 16 -11.04 2.02 -15.93
C GLY A 16 -11.24 3.16 -14.94
N TRP A 17 -12.49 3.53 -14.71
CA TRP A 17 -12.88 4.60 -13.80
C TRP A 17 -12.61 4.27 -12.33
N LEU A 18 -12.77 2.99 -11.95
CA LEU A 18 -12.60 2.51 -10.58
C LEU A 18 -11.16 2.67 -10.04
N PRO A 19 -10.09 2.21 -10.72
CA PRO A 19 -8.73 2.40 -10.23
C PRO A 19 -8.32 3.89 -10.18
N LEU A 20 -8.79 4.72 -11.10
CA LEU A 20 -8.55 6.18 -11.07
C LEU A 20 -9.23 6.86 -9.87
N LEU A 21 -10.44 6.43 -9.52
CA LEU A 21 -11.16 6.95 -8.36
C LEU A 21 -10.44 6.56 -7.06
N LEU A 22 -10.00 5.30 -6.96
CA LEU A 22 -9.21 4.82 -5.82
C LEU A 22 -7.86 5.55 -5.71
N GLU A 23 -7.18 5.79 -6.82
CA GLU A 23 -5.95 6.59 -6.87
C GLU A 23 -6.19 8.01 -6.32
N SER A 24 -7.24 8.69 -6.78
CA SER A 24 -7.59 10.03 -6.31
C SER A 24 -7.91 10.07 -4.82
N LEU A 25 -8.65 9.07 -4.31
CA LEU A 25 -8.96 8.95 -2.88
C LEU A 25 -7.69 8.74 -2.04
N MET A 26 -6.77 7.90 -2.51
CA MET A 26 -5.50 7.66 -1.84
C MET A 26 -4.64 8.92 -1.79
N VAL A 27 -4.53 9.65 -2.89
CA VAL A 27 -3.81 10.93 -2.94
C VAL A 27 -4.44 11.96 -1.99
N LYS A 28 -5.77 12.06 -1.94
CA LYS A 28 -6.46 12.97 -1.01
C LYS A 28 -6.21 12.62 0.46
N ARG A 29 -6.10 11.34 0.80
CA ARG A 29 -5.97 10.89 2.19
C ARG A 29 -4.52 10.81 2.68
N LEU A 30 -3.60 10.42 1.82
CA LEU A 30 -2.20 10.13 2.16
C LEU A 30 -1.22 11.14 1.56
N GLY A 31 -1.68 12.06 0.71
CA GLY A 31 -0.85 13.03 -0.02
C GLY A 31 -0.07 12.43 -1.20
N ALA A 32 0.10 11.11 -1.23
CA ALA A 32 0.80 10.38 -2.29
C ALA A 32 0.26 8.96 -2.44
N ILE A 33 0.60 8.31 -3.56
CA ILE A 33 0.25 6.91 -3.82
C ILE A 33 1.39 6.02 -3.30
N PRO A 34 1.14 5.15 -2.30
CA PRO A 34 2.13 4.18 -1.84
C PRO A 34 2.62 3.29 -2.98
N GLY A 35 3.89 2.89 -2.96
CA GLY A 35 4.47 2.03 -4.00
C GLY A 35 3.68 0.72 -4.19
N ILE A 36 3.26 0.09 -3.09
CA ILE A 36 2.44 -1.12 -3.11
C ILE A 36 1.04 -0.88 -3.71
N ALA A 37 0.46 0.29 -3.50
CA ALA A 37 -0.85 0.64 -4.04
C ALA A 37 -0.81 0.74 -5.57
N ARG A 38 0.32 1.15 -6.16
CA ARG A 38 0.48 1.17 -7.63
C ARG A 38 0.41 -0.23 -8.24
N ILE A 39 0.93 -1.25 -7.56
CA ILE A 39 0.85 -2.66 -7.98
C ILE A 39 -0.58 -3.18 -7.81
N GLN A 40 -1.22 -2.84 -6.69
CA GLN A 40 -2.61 -3.24 -6.42
C GLN A 40 -3.61 -2.61 -7.39
N LEU A 41 -3.44 -1.35 -7.76
CA LEU A 41 -4.34 -0.68 -8.71
C LEU A 41 -4.27 -1.29 -10.12
N ALA A 42 -3.12 -1.84 -10.50
CA ALA A 42 -2.94 -2.50 -11.80
C ALA A 42 -3.77 -3.79 -11.94
N ASP A 43 -4.01 -4.51 -10.83
CA ASP A 43 -4.90 -5.68 -10.79
C ASP A 43 -5.76 -5.65 -9.53
N LEU A 44 -7.03 -5.26 -9.72
CA LEU A 44 -8.02 -5.17 -8.64
C LEU A 44 -8.34 -6.52 -7.99
N ARG A 45 -8.18 -7.64 -8.72
CA ARG A 45 -8.38 -8.97 -8.15
C ARG A 45 -7.24 -9.31 -7.20
N LEU A 46 -6.01 -8.99 -7.58
CA LEU A 46 -4.84 -9.11 -6.70
C LEU A 46 -4.99 -8.19 -5.49
N ALA A 47 -5.40 -6.93 -5.69
CA ALA A 47 -5.65 -5.99 -4.59
C ALA A 47 -6.66 -6.53 -3.58
N TRP A 48 -7.76 -7.12 -4.08
CA TRP A 48 -8.80 -7.69 -3.23
C TRP A 48 -8.28 -8.87 -2.42
N LEU A 49 -7.54 -9.80 -3.05
CA LEU A 49 -6.95 -10.95 -2.37
C LEU A 49 -5.92 -10.52 -1.31
N MET A 50 -5.03 -9.58 -1.64
CA MET A 50 -4.06 -9.00 -0.71
C MET A 50 -4.74 -8.34 0.48
N THR A 51 -5.80 -7.57 0.23
CA THR A 51 -6.59 -6.92 1.28
C THR A 51 -7.23 -7.95 2.20
N ARG A 52 -7.82 -9.02 1.66
CA ARG A 52 -8.40 -10.09 2.48
C ARG A 52 -7.36 -10.82 3.31
N LEU A 53 -6.19 -11.10 2.75
CA LEU A 53 -5.08 -11.71 3.47
C LEU A 53 -4.62 -10.81 4.61
N LEU A 54 -4.38 -9.53 4.33
CA LEU A 54 -3.96 -8.55 5.33
C LEU A 54 -5.02 -8.41 6.43
N GLN A 55 -6.30 -8.34 6.08
CA GLN A 55 -7.38 -8.30 7.07
C GLN A 55 -7.41 -9.57 7.93
N HIS A 56 -7.20 -10.74 7.34
CA HIS A 56 -7.20 -12.00 8.06
C HIS A 56 -6.04 -12.10 9.06
N VAL A 57 -4.83 -11.74 8.62
CA VAL A 57 -3.59 -11.85 9.42
C VAL A 57 -3.48 -10.71 10.43
N TYR A 58 -3.78 -9.49 10.02
CA TYR A 58 -3.47 -8.28 10.78
C TYR A 58 -4.67 -7.71 11.53
N MET A 59 -5.89 -7.82 10.98
CA MET A 59 -7.13 -7.27 11.56
C MET A 59 -8.10 -8.34 12.08
N GLY A 60 -7.73 -9.62 12.06
CA GLY A 60 -8.59 -10.70 12.54
C GLY A 60 -8.95 -10.51 14.02
N ARG A 61 -10.21 -10.82 14.39
CA ARG A 61 -10.70 -10.78 15.78
C ARG A 61 -9.89 -11.61 16.78
N ARG A 62 -9.07 -12.56 16.29
CA ARG A 62 -8.21 -13.44 17.10
C ARG A 62 -6.79 -12.89 17.30
N VAL A 63 -6.46 -11.74 16.74
CA VAL A 63 -5.14 -11.14 16.94
C VAL A 63 -5.11 -10.54 18.34
N ALA A 64 -4.38 -11.20 19.25
CA ALA A 64 -4.24 -10.80 20.65
C ALA A 64 -3.44 -9.49 20.83
N LEU A 65 -2.79 -9.00 19.77
CA LEU A 65 -1.94 -7.82 19.79
C LEU A 65 -2.75 -6.55 19.51
N THR A 66 -2.46 -5.50 20.27
CA THR A 66 -2.96 -4.14 20.00
C THR A 66 -2.45 -3.62 18.65
N VAL A 67 -3.07 -2.56 18.13
CA VAL A 67 -2.61 -1.90 16.89
C VAL A 67 -1.13 -1.49 17.00
N VAL A 68 -0.74 -0.84 18.10
CA VAL A 68 0.64 -0.38 18.31
C VAL A 68 1.62 -1.56 18.37
N GLN A 69 1.28 -2.64 19.07
CA GLN A 69 2.14 -3.83 19.13
C GLN A 69 2.30 -4.50 17.77
N ARG A 70 1.26 -4.52 16.94
CA ARG A 70 1.36 -5.02 15.56
C ARG A 70 2.32 -4.17 14.74
N GLU A 71 2.20 -2.84 14.82
CA GLU A 71 3.13 -1.93 14.14
C GLU A 71 4.57 -2.12 14.64
N MET A 72 4.79 -2.30 15.95
CA MET A 72 6.12 -2.60 16.49
C MET A 72 6.72 -3.87 15.87
N VAL A 73 5.93 -4.95 15.78
CA VAL A 73 6.37 -6.19 15.12
C VAL A 73 6.65 -5.95 13.64
N ALA A 74 5.77 -5.24 12.94
CA ALA A 74 5.95 -4.93 11.53
C ALA A 74 7.24 -4.12 11.29
N THR A 75 7.52 -3.11 12.10
CA THR A 75 8.74 -2.30 12.01
C THR A 75 9.99 -3.14 12.23
N VAL A 76 10.02 -4.00 13.25
CA VAL A 76 11.17 -4.89 13.53
C VAL A 76 11.37 -5.88 12.39
N VAL A 77 10.31 -6.56 11.95
CA VAL A 77 10.37 -7.54 10.86
C VAL A 77 10.78 -6.87 9.55
N ASN A 78 10.26 -5.69 9.24
CA ASN A 78 10.67 -4.92 8.07
C ASN A 78 12.15 -4.58 8.15
N GLY A 79 12.65 -4.11 9.30
CA GLY A 79 14.07 -3.86 9.50
C GLY A 79 14.94 -5.11 9.30
N LEU A 80 14.49 -6.28 9.77
CA LEU A 80 15.20 -7.56 9.57
C LEU A 80 15.23 -8.01 8.10
N ILE A 81 14.19 -7.73 7.34
CA ILE A 81 14.08 -8.07 5.91
C ILE A 81 14.78 -7.01 5.03
N GLY A 82 15.31 -5.94 5.62
CA GLY A 82 15.95 -4.83 4.90
C GLY A 82 14.97 -3.84 4.28
N GLY A 83 13.71 -3.85 4.73
CA GLY A 83 12.73 -2.81 4.45
C GLY A 83 13.08 -1.51 5.20
N ALA A 84 13.05 -0.38 4.49
CA ALA A 84 13.27 0.93 5.08
C ALA A 84 12.19 1.27 6.13
N PRO A 85 12.53 2.02 7.20
CA PRO A 85 11.56 2.52 8.19
C PRO A 85 10.56 3.52 7.60
#